data_AF-A0AB39J5Q4-F1
#
_entry.id   AF-A0AB39J5Q4-F1
#
_cell.length_a   1.000
_cell.length_b   1.000
_cell.length_c   1.000
_cell.angle_alpha   90.00
_cell.angle_beta   90.00
_cell.angle_gamma   90.00
#
_symmetry.space_group_name_H-M   'P 1'
#
loop_
_entity.id
_entity.type
_entity.pdbx_description
1 polymer ?
#
loop_
_entity_poly.entity_id
_entity_poly.type
_entity_poly.pdbx_seq_one_letter_code
_entity_poly.pdbx_strand_id
1 'polypeptide(L)' 'MKKTDIAMVILIAGVGVAIGYIVASNISFLKVPKSGAKVQTIREISSDVEKPNPAIFNKNAINPTVEVFVGQSAAK' A
#
# COMPACT_ATOMS: atom_id res chain seq x y z
N MET A 1 25.70 39.40 35.36
CA MET A 1 24.24 39.27 35.53
C MET A 1 23.98 38.81 36.96
N LYS A 2 23.03 39.42 37.67
CA LYS A 2 22.68 38.98 39.02
C LYS A 2 22.07 37.57 38.92
N LYS A 3 22.17 36.76 39.98
CA LYS A 3 21.54 35.43 40.01
C LYS A 3 20.04 35.49 39.70
N THR A 4 19.39 36.58 40.13
CA THR A 4 18.00 36.91 39.83
C THR A 4 17.73 37.15 38.35
N ASP A 5 18.64 37.84 37.65
CA ASP A 5 18.49 38.11 36.21
C ASP A 5 18.55 36.79 35.42
N ILE A 6 19.44 35.88 35.83
CA ILE A 6 19.57 34.55 35.21
C ILE A 6 18.31 33.71 35.47
N ALA A 7 17.79 33.72 36.71
CA ALA A 7 16.56 33.03 37.05
C ALA A 7 15.35 33.56 36.25
N MET A 8 15.27 34.88 36.05
CA MET A 8 14.22 35.52 35.27
C MET A 8 14.26 35.09 33.80
N VAL A 9 15.46 35.04 33.20
CA VAL A 9 15.63 34.58 31.82
C VAL A 9 15.19 33.13 31.66
N ILE A 10 15.58 32.24 32.59
CA ILE A 10 15.18 30.83 32.56
C ILE A 10 13.66 30.69 32.68
N LEU A 11 13.02 31.48 33.55
CA LEU A 11 11.57 31.49 33.72
C LEU A 11 10.86 31.89 32.42
N ILE A 12 11.27 33.01 31.81
CA ILE A 12 10.67 33.51 30.57
C ILE A 12 10.88 32.51 29.42
N ALA A 13 12.08 31.96 29.29
CA ALA A 13 12.37 30.95 28.27
C ALA A 13 11.51 29.69 28.47
N GLY A 14 11.38 29.20 29.70
CA GLY A 14 10.55 28.04 30.03
C GLY A 14 9.07 28.28 29.71
N VAL A 15 8.52 29.43 30.11
CA VAL A 15 7.13 29.80 29.80
C VAL A 15 6.92 29.95 28.29
N GLY A 16 7.88 30.54 27.58
CA GLY A 16 7.84 30.68 26.13
C GLY A 16 7.79 29.33 25.41
N VAL A 17 8.64 28.37 25.82
CA VAL A 17 8.63 27.01 25.26
C VAL A 17 7.32 26.30 25.58
N ALA A 18 6.80 26.43 26.80
CA ALA A 18 5.53 25.80 27.20
C ALA A 18 4.35 26.31 26.36
N ILE A 19 4.22 27.63 26.21
CA ILE A 19 3.19 28.25 25.38
C ILE A 19 3.37 27.85 23.91
N GLY A 20 4.61 27.92 23.40
CA GLY A 20 4.93 27.53 22.03
C GLY A 20 4.54 26.08 21.72
N TYR A 21 4.82 25.15 22.64
CA TYR A 21 4.41 23.75 22.50
C TYR A 21 2.89 23.59 22.46
N ILE A 22 2.14 24.28 23.33
CA ILE A 22 0.68 24.21 23.35
C ILE A 22 0.10 24.75 22.04
N VAL A 23 0.60 25.88 21.54
CA VAL A 23 0.12 26.46 20.27
C VAL A 23 0.46 25.54 19.09
N ALA A 24 1.73 25.12 18.96
CA ALA A 24 2.17 24.28 17.86
C ALA A 24 1.47 22.92 17.84
N SER A 25 1.23 22.31 19.00
CA SER A 25 0.51 21.03 19.11
C SER A 25 -0.98 21.15 18.76
N ASN A 26 -1.57 22.34 18.75
CA ASN A 26 -2.94 22.56 18.29
C ASN A 26 -3.05 22.81 16.77
N ILE A 27 -1.93 23.11 16.09
CA ILE A 27 -1.91 23.29 14.63
C ILE A 27 -1.89 21.92 13.96
N SER A 28 -2.96 21.59 13.22
CA SER A 28 -3.19 20.28 12.61
C SER A 28 -2.07 19.83 11.66
N PHE A 29 -1.46 20.76 10.90
CA PHE A 29 -0.36 20.46 9.99
C PHE A 29 0.98 20.16 10.69
N LEU A 30 1.19 20.67 11.90
CA LEU A 30 2.41 20.41 12.68
C LEU A 30 2.31 19.14 13.54
N LYS A 31 1.11 18.54 13.63
CA LYS A 31 0.92 17.28 14.34
C LYS A 31 1.60 16.15 13.59
N VAL A 32 2.46 15.42 14.29
CA VAL A 32 2.98 14.14 13.79
C VAL A 32 1.79 13.20 13.55
N PRO A 33 1.60 12.69 12.33
CA PRO A 33 0.53 11.75 12.03
C PRO A 33 0.63 10.52 12.93
N LYS A 34 -0.49 10.09 13.53
CA LYS A 34 -0.52 8.87 14.38
C LYS A 34 -0.19 7.60 13.60
N SER A 35 -0.34 7.62 12.29
CA SER A 35 -0.02 6.54 11.38
C SER A 35 0.81 7.11 10.24
N GLY A 36 1.79 6.36 9.75
CA GLY A 36 2.63 6.76 8.63
C GLY A 36 1.81 7.09 7.37
N ALA A 37 2.46 7.66 6.36
CA ALA A 37 1.81 7.94 5.09
C ALA A 37 1.17 6.66 4.53
N LYS A 38 -0.13 6.74 4.17
CA LYS A 38 -0.85 5.61 3.58
C LYS A 38 -0.31 5.37 2.18
N VAL A 39 0.64 4.44 2.07
CA VAL A 39 1.17 4.01 0.78
C VAL A 39 0.25 2.97 0.15
N GLN A 40 0.23 2.92 -1.17
CA GLN A 40 -0.48 1.86 -1.89
C GLN A 40 0.33 0.56 -1.72
N THR A 41 -0.27 -0.45 -1.10
CA THR A 41 0.29 -1.79 -1.03
C THR A 41 -0.01 -2.53 -2.33
N ILE A 42 1.02 -3.04 -3.00
CA ILE A 42 0.84 -3.93 -4.16
C ILE A 42 0.35 -5.30 -3.69
N ARG A 43 -0.43 -5.98 -4.54
CA ARG A 43 -0.78 -7.39 -4.31
C ARG A 43 0.48 -8.24 -4.42
N GLU A 44 0.58 -9.25 -3.57
CA GLU A 44 1.66 -10.24 -3.64
C GLU A 44 1.61 -10.96 -5.00
N ILE A 45 2.78 -11.10 -5.63
CA ILE A 45 2.90 -11.85 -6.88
C ILE A 45 3.01 -13.33 -6.50
N SER A 46 1.94 -14.10 -6.72
CA SER A 46 1.97 -15.54 -6.51
C SER A 46 2.60 -16.26 -7.71
N SER A 47 3.37 -17.31 -7.43
CA SER A 47 3.84 -18.28 -8.43
C SER A 47 2.79 -19.35 -8.78
N ASP A 48 1.63 -19.32 -8.13
CA ASP A 48 0.58 -20.30 -8.35
C ASP A 48 0.00 -20.15 -9.76
N VAL A 49 0.02 -21.26 -10.50
CA VAL A 49 -0.60 -21.38 -11.81
C VAL A 49 -1.82 -22.27 -11.67
N GLU A 50 -3.00 -21.73 -11.96
CA GLU A 50 -4.24 -22.49 -11.92
C GLU A 50 -4.22 -23.58 -13.00
N LYS A 51 -4.60 -24.81 -12.60
CA LYS A 51 -4.62 -25.94 -13.53
C LYS A 51 -5.77 -25.78 -14.52
N PRO A 52 -5.57 -26.08 -15.81
CA PRO A 52 -6.64 -26.03 -16.80
C PRO A 52 -7.81 -26.94 -16.42
N ASN A 53 -9.04 -26.49 -16.72
CA ASN A 53 -10.24 -27.27 -16.45
C ASN A 53 -10.19 -28.62 -17.22
N PRO A 54 -10.19 -29.78 -16.54
CA PRO A 54 -10.05 -31.08 -17.20
C PRO A 54 -11.25 -31.43 -18.10
N ALA A 55 -12.43 -30.83 -17.89
CA ALA A 55 -13.57 -31.02 -18.77
C ALA A 55 -13.33 -30.44 -20.17
N ILE A 56 -12.48 -29.41 -20.27
CA ILE A 56 -12.15 -28.72 -21.52
C ILE A 56 -10.80 -29.22 -22.05
N PHE A 57 -9.78 -29.26 -21.18
CA PHE A 57 -8.41 -29.64 -21.51
C PHE A 57 -8.17 -31.11 -21.17
N ASN A 58 -8.73 -31.99 -22.00
CA ASN A 58 -8.49 -33.43 -21.91
C ASN A 58 -8.00 -34.01 -23.24
N LYS A 59 -7.54 -35.26 -23.18
CA LYS A 59 -6.99 -35.98 -24.36
C LYS A 59 -8.01 -36.21 -25.47
N ASN A 60 -9.31 -36.16 -25.15
CA ASN A 60 -10.40 -36.37 -26.10
C ASN A 60 -10.94 -35.03 -26.65
N ALA A 61 -10.42 -33.89 -26.19
CA ALA A 61 -10.84 -32.58 -26.68
C ALA A 61 -10.37 -32.37 -28.13
N ILE A 62 -11.23 -31.73 -28.94
CA ILE A 62 -10.86 -31.34 -30.31
C ILE A 62 -9.72 -30.33 -30.22
N ASN A 63 -8.63 -30.61 -30.91
CA ASN A 63 -7.54 -29.66 -31.03
C ASN A 63 -7.88 -28.63 -32.13
N PRO A 64 -8.19 -27.37 -31.80
CA PRO A 64 -8.55 -26.37 -32.80
C PRO A 64 -7.35 -25.87 -33.63
N THR A 65 -6.11 -26.27 -33.29
CA THR A 65 -4.91 -25.88 -34.04
C THR A 65 -4.62 -26.78 -35.24
N VAL A 66 -5.41 -27.84 -35.42
CA VAL A 66 -5.36 -28.69 -36.62
C VAL A 66 -6.62 -28.47 -37.43
N GLU A 67 -6.46 -28.44 -38.75
CA GLU A 67 -7.58 -28.29 -39.67
C GLU A 67 -8.49 -29.51 -39.59
N VAL A 68 -9.78 -29.28 -39.31
CA VAL A 68 -10.81 -30.33 -39.24
C VAL A 68 -11.94 -30.01 -40.20
N PHE A 69 -12.22 -30.95 -41.11
CA PHE A 69 -13.31 -30.84 -42.06
C PHE A 69 -14.60 -31.37 -41.41
N VAL A 70 -15.53 -30.47 -41.09
CA VAL A 70 -16.85 -30.83 -40.56
C VAL A 70 -17.83 -30.96 -41.73
N GLY A 71 -18.39 -32.15 -41.93
CA GLY A 71 -19.48 -32.37 -42.90
C GLY A 71 -19.07 -32.87 -44.29
N GLN A 72 -17.79 -33.19 -44.54
CA GLN A 72 -17.40 -33.97 -45.71
C GLN A 72 -17.13 -35.42 -45.30
N SER A 73 -17.85 -36.33 -45.94
CA SER A 73 -17.81 -37.77 -45.74
C SER A 73 -16.40 -38.30 -45.53
N ALA A 74 -16.21 -39.07 -44.46
CA ALA A 74 -15.19 -40.11 -44.41
C ALA A 74 -15.43 -41.07 -45.60
N ALA A 75 -14.88 -40.72 -46.76
CA ALA A 75 -15.02 -41.45 -48.00
C ALA A 75 -13.85 -41.10 -48.93
N LYS A 76 -12.65 -41.58 -48.58
CA LYS A 76 -11.96 -42.61 -49.37
C LYS A 76 -10.83 -43.24 -48.56
#